data_AF-A0A356EPV1-F1
#
_entry.id   AF-A0A356EPV1-F1
#
_cell.length_a   1.000
_cell.length_b   1.000
_cell.length_c   1.000
_cell.angle_alpha   90.00
_cell.angle_beta   90.00
_cell.angle_gamma   90.00
#
_symmetry.space_group_name_H-M   'P 1'
#
loop_
_entity.id
_entity.type
_entity.pdbx_description
1 polymer ?
#
loop_
_entity_poly.entity_id
_entity_poly.type
_entity_poly.pdbx_seq_one_letter_code
_entity_poly.pdbx_strand_id
1 'polypeptide(L)'
;MTRQLIMTLAIAAALAVMPPGTSLALIWDSDTATTGVQNGAGTWANGGTNWWDGSANVAWDNTTPTVAQFGSAVGTTAPTITVDETVKSTGVTGNHRFSYVPGSTNGGTIEMNGDAFTVSLYSYNKFYTPLTTAAGVNKIVFRGNGTRTDEYVYLYNANSFDAPIEIGEAESCAVFVYAGLGSTTPVVLSPSTAGLGGDSTKSITVFNGSTLGLRSDTVVDKPIILTGGTGYGDRGSLEFYGSSDASELRGSVTLQGHTTFRTRATGRITGSLTGDFDLAVQTAASNRPGAITLENEVNSSNSLTLGALTNDASCVAHLILAGNYEADEFVTIGTIGVLYRGEATIRSGATLTSPSVAVNNRGVLRGVGVVNADVIVAAGGTIEAGEADIYNSTDDVYYLDAESTIGTLTVGGNVTVAGTLKVEYDSTAKTIDRLDVSGALDLTQATLNLADVGASTLTGGPYVLASDGTLTGIPTVTGSLPEGYQLVYNYQGNKIALVPEPTMFVVLMGLALTLTGCRVRHRVSR
;
A
#
# COMPACT_ATOMS: atom_id res chain seq x y z
N MET A 1 39.87 -58.63 45.48
CA MET A 1 40.70 -57.46 45.15
C MET A 1 40.23 -56.88 43.82
N THR A 2 39.12 -56.12 43.78
CA THR A 2 38.64 -55.43 42.57
C THR A 2 37.41 -54.57 42.91
N ARG A 3 37.58 -53.51 43.72
CA ARG A 3 36.49 -52.57 44.02
C ARG A 3 36.95 -51.17 44.45
N GLN A 4 38.10 -50.72 43.95
CA GLN A 4 38.69 -49.43 44.35
C GLN A 4 39.28 -48.64 43.18
N LEU A 5 38.70 -48.74 41.98
CA LEU A 5 39.20 -48.03 40.80
C LEU A 5 38.10 -47.58 39.82
N ILE A 6 36.94 -47.13 40.31
CA ILE A 6 35.90 -46.48 39.46
C ILE A 6 35.22 -45.33 40.23
N MET A 7 35.97 -44.56 41.02
CA MET A 7 35.41 -43.37 41.70
C MET A 7 36.32 -42.14 41.62
N THR A 8 37.31 -42.17 40.71
CA THR A 8 38.23 -41.04 40.44
C THR A 8 38.27 -40.70 38.94
N LEU A 9 37.17 -40.93 38.21
CA LEU A 9 37.06 -40.59 36.79
C LEU A 9 35.68 -40.02 36.38
N ALA A 10 34.96 -39.42 37.33
CA ALA A 10 33.68 -38.74 37.08
C ALA A 10 33.64 -37.28 37.60
N ILE A 11 34.80 -36.72 37.98
CA ILE A 11 34.91 -35.32 38.46
C ILE A 11 35.75 -34.44 37.50
N ALA A 12 36.26 -34.99 36.39
CA ALA A 12 37.06 -34.23 35.40
C ALA A 12 36.29 -33.82 34.13
N ALA A 13 35.04 -34.24 33.95
CA ALA A 13 34.24 -33.93 32.75
C ALA A 13 33.02 -33.04 33.02
N ALA A 14 32.87 -32.52 34.25
CA ALA A 14 32.00 -31.40 34.57
C ALA A 14 32.84 -30.12 34.69
N LEU A 15 33.82 -29.93 33.80
CA LEU A 15 34.28 -28.59 33.49
C LEU A 15 33.06 -27.91 32.87
N ALA A 16 32.37 -27.15 33.73
CA ALA A 16 31.17 -26.43 33.38
C ALA A 16 31.40 -25.77 32.02
N VAL A 17 30.56 -26.12 31.04
CA VAL A 17 30.26 -25.21 29.96
C VAL A 17 29.58 -24.04 30.64
N MET A 18 30.39 -23.16 31.24
CA MET A 18 29.92 -21.85 31.65
C MET A 18 29.43 -21.24 30.35
N PRO A 19 28.15 -20.85 30.26
CA PRO A 19 27.71 -20.07 29.12
C PRO A 19 28.72 -18.91 28.97
N PRO A 20 29.15 -18.59 27.74
CA PRO A 20 30.09 -17.50 27.52
C PRO A 20 29.60 -16.31 28.35
N GLY A 21 30.43 -15.87 29.30
CA GLY A 21 30.04 -14.85 30.25
C GLY A 21 29.53 -13.65 29.46
N THR A 22 28.29 -13.24 29.71
CA THR A 22 27.74 -12.04 29.07
C THR A 22 28.68 -10.89 29.42
N SER A 23 29.34 -10.30 28.42
CA SER A 23 30.23 -9.17 28.69
C SER A 23 29.42 -8.09 29.38
N LEU A 24 29.93 -7.57 30.49
CA LEU A 24 29.26 -6.49 31.20
C LEU A 24 29.20 -5.27 30.26
N ALA A 25 28.05 -4.59 30.25
CA ALA A 25 27.90 -3.34 29.53
C ALA A 25 28.89 -2.31 30.10
N LEU A 26 29.59 -1.61 29.22
CA LEU A 26 30.44 -0.49 29.59
C LEU A 26 29.61 0.77 29.62
N ILE A 27 29.71 1.53 30.72
CA ILE A 27 28.90 2.73 30.92
C ILE A 27 29.73 3.96 30.55
N TRP A 28 29.19 4.81 29.67
CA TRP A 28 29.86 6.03 29.23
C TRP A 28 30.20 6.95 30.41
N ASP A 29 31.46 7.35 30.46
CA ASP A 29 31.99 8.29 31.43
C ASP A 29 32.73 9.44 30.76
N SER A 30 32.13 10.62 30.81
CA SER A 30 32.66 11.84 30.21
C SER A 30 33.82 12.47 30.98
N ASP A 31 34.02 12.14 32.27
CA ASP A 31 35.07 12.72 33.11
C ASP A 31 35.89 11.65 33.82
N THR A 32 36.90 11.13 33.14
CA THR A 32 37.73 10.04 33.66
C THR A 32 38.51 10.39 34.93
N ALA A 33 38.58 11.67 35.31
CA ALA A 33 39.27 12.12 36.53
C ALA A 33 38.41 11.94 37.79
N THR A 34 37.09 11.84 37.65
CA THR A 34 36.17 11.68 38.77
C THR A 34 35.78 10.20 38.91
N THR A 35 35.78 9.67 40.15
CA THR A 35 35.43 8.26 40.35
C THR A 35 33.93 8.02 40.14
N GLY A 36 33.59 6.98 39.38
CA GLY A 36 32.22 6.60 39.06
C GLY A 36 31.79 7.09 37.68
N VAL A 37 30.50 6.90 37.34
CA VAL A 37 29.95 7.27 36.03
C VAL A 37 29.58 8.75 36.01
N GLN A 38 30.16 9.54 35.11
CA GLN A 38 29.68 10.89 34.80
C GLN A 38 29.11 10.96 33.38
N ASN A 39 27.79 11.21 33.29
CA ASN A 39 27.15 11.48 32.02
C ASN A 39 27.66 12.81 31.44
N GLY A 40 27.85 12.89 30.12
CA GLY A 40 28.26 14.13 29.47
C GLY A 40 28.62 13.94 28.02
N ALA A 41 28.99 15.04 27.36
CA ALA A 41 29.43 15.01 25.97
C ALA A 41 30.89 14.51 25.89
N GLY A 42 31.27 13.91 24.76
CA GLY A 42 32.64 13.53 24.49
C GLY A 42 32.77 12.70 23.21
N THR A 43 33.90 12.04 23.02
CA THR A 43 34.21 11.27 21.81
C THR A 43 34.28 9.77 22.12
N TRP A 44 33.47 8.98 21.42
CA TRP A 44 33.58 7.53 21.41
C TRP A 44 34.54 7.10 20.29
N ALA A 45 35.72 6.66 20.71
CA ALA A 45 36.77 6.13 19.85
C ALA A 45 37.33 4.83 20.44
N ASN A 46 37.89 3.97 19.60
CA ASN A 46 38.68 2.81 19.96
C ASN A 46 39.92 3.24 20.76
N GLY A 47 40.19 2.56 21.86
CA GLY A 47 41.23 2.94 22.81
C GLY A 47 40.87 4.11 23.73
N GLY A 48 39.73 4.79 23.52
CA GLY A 48 39.28 5.89 24.39
C GLY A 48 38.91 5.37 25.79
N THR A 49 39.41 6.02 26.85
CA THR A 49 39.28 5.57 28.24
C THR A 49 38.02 6.07 28.96
N ASN A 50 36.98 6.44 28.21
CA ASN A 50 35.74 7.06 28.71
C ASN A 50 34.63 6.03 29.02
N TRP A 51 35.02 4.86 29.55
CA TRP A 51 34.12 3.73 29.73
C TRP A 51 34.29 3.11 31.11
N TRP A 52 33.24 3.13 31.91
CA TRP A 52 33.22 2.57 33.25
C TRP A 52 32.79 1.10 33.22
N ASP A 53 33.62 0.21 33.77
CA ASP A 53 33.36 -1.24 33.86
C ASP A 53 32.65 -1.66 35.17
N GLY A 54 32.30 -0.69 36.02
CA GLY A 54 31.78 -0.92 37.37
C GLY A 54 32.80 -0.61 38.48
N SER A 55 34.09 -0.62 38.16
CA SER A 55 35.19 -0.42 39.11
C SER A 55 36.15 0.70 38.71
N ALA A 56 36.44 0.84 37.42
CA ALA A 56 37.35 1.83 36.88
C ALA A 56 36.98 2.23 35.45
N ASN A 57 37.62 3.30 34.98
CA ASN A 57 37.61 3.67 33.58
C ASN A 57 38.56 2.76 32.78
N VAL A 58 38.05 2.20 31.69
CA VAL A 58 38.73 1.29 30.79
C VAL A 58 38.68 1.82 29.36
N ALA A 59 39.58 1.34 28.52
CA ALA A 59 39.59 1.65 27.10
C ALA A 59 38.47 0.91 26.36
N TRP A 60 37.81 1.55 25.39
CA TRP A 60 36.97 0.83 24.43
C TRP A 60 37.84 -0.08 23.55
N ASP A 61 37.45 -1.34 23.38
CA ASP A 61 38.19 -2.29 22.54
C ASP A 61 37.31 -2.82 21.40
N ASN A 62 37.59 -2.36 20.18
CA ASN A 62 36.92 -2.84 18.98
C ASN A 62 37.21 -4.33 18.67
N THR A 63 38.25 -4.94 19.23
CA THR A 63 38.56 -6.37 19.02
C THR A 63 37.72 -7.29 19.90
N THR A 64 37.21 -6.78 21.01
CA THR A 64 36.24 -7.46 21.87
C THR A 64 35.02 -6.57 22.11
N PRO A 65 34.17 -6.37 21.07
CA PRO A 65 33.02 -5.46 21.18
C PRO A 65 32.09 -5.86 22.33
N THR A 66 31.63 -4.86 23.07
CA THR A 66 30.65 -5.03 24.17
C THR A 66 29.49 -4.06 24.00
N VAL A 67 28.52 -4.11 24.93
CA VAL A 67 27.39 -3.19 24.96
C VAL A 67 27.86 -1.83 25.47
N ALA A 68 27.65 -0.79 24.68
CA ALA A 68 27.85 0.60 25.05
C ALA A 68 26.58 1.14 25.73
N GLN A 69 26.67 1.46 27.01
CA GLN A 69 25.57 2.07 27.76
C GLN A 69 25.84 3.56 27.96
N PHE A 70 24.96 4.42 27.45
CA PHE A 70 25.05 5.85 27.66
C PHE A 70 23.95 6.33 28.62
N GLY A 71 24.35 6.96 29.73
CA GLY A 71 23.41 7.50 30.71
C GLY A 71 23.22 6.60 31.93
N SER A 72 23.13 7.22 33.10
CA SER A 72 22.29 6.70 34.20
C SER A 72 20.85 7.15 33.95
N ALA A 73 19.85 6.36 34.31
CA ALA A 73 18.44 6.53 33.92
C ALA A 73 17.75 7.88 34.28
N VAL A 74 18.48 8.87 34.80
CA VAL A 74 17.92 10.09 35.40
C VAL A 74 18.73 11.34 34.99
N GLY A 75 18.49 11.84 33.77
CA GLY A 75 19.01 13.12 33.29
C GLY A 75 18.19 13.63 32.10
N THR A 76 17.75 14.88 32.13
CA THR A 76 16.76 15.43 31.18
C THR A 76 17.34 15.94 29.85
N THR A 77 18.65 16.12 29.76
CA THR A 77 19.33 16.56 28.53
C THR A 77 20.33 15.50 28.08
N ALA A 78 19.99 14.79 27.01
CA ALA A 78 20.86 13.85 26.31
C ALA A 78 22.12 14.58 25.80
N PRO A 79 23.32 14.29 26.33
CA PRO A 79 24.54 14.90 25.81
C PRO A 79 24.84 14.36 24.40
N THR A 80 25.75 15.06 23.72
CA THR A 80 26.18 14.70 22.36
C THR A 80 27.44 13.86 22.42
N ILE A 81 27.37 12.64 21.89
CA ILE A 81 28.51 11.74 21.71
C ILE A 81 29.00 11.87 20.28
N THR A 82 30.27 12.23 20.12
CA THR A 82 30.95 12.30 18.83
C THR A 82 31.54 10.94 18.50
N VAL A 83 31.32 10.44 17.29
CA VAL A 83 31.97 9.25 16.75
C VAL A 83 32.82 9.70 15.56
N ASP A 84 34.14 9.72 15.72
CA ASP A 84 35.08 10.27 14.72
C ASP A 84 35.80 9.20 13.88
N GLU A 85 35.70 7.94 14.29
CA GLU A 85 36.18 6.74 13.60
C GLU A 85 35.17 5.57 13.65
N THR A 86 35.54 4.39 13.13
CA THR A 86 34.69 3.19 13.24
C THR A 86 34.76 2.62 14.66
N VAL A 87 33.63 2.53 15.35
CA VAL A 87 33.50 1.88 16.65
C VAL A 87 32.65 0.61 16.52
N LYS A 88 33.13 -0.49 17.08
CA LYS A 88 32.46 -1.79 17.05
C LYS A 88 31.75 -2.03 18.37
N SER A 89 30.46 -2.36 18.34
CA SER A 89 29.67 -2.62 19.55
C SER A 89 28.68 -3.76 19.36
N THR A 90 28.39 -4.51 20.42
CA THR A 90 27.34 -5.55 20.41
C THR A 90 25.95 -5.03 20.79
N GLY A 91 25.85 -3.76 21.22
CA GLY A 91 24.58 -3.13 21.53
C GLY A 91 24.78 -1.70 22.01
N VAL A 92 23.82 -0.83 21.78
CA VAL A 92 23.83 0.53 22.32
C VAL A 92 22.56 0.72 23.14
N THR A 93 22.72 1.06 24.42
CA THR A 93 21.61 1.32 25.33
C THR A 93 21.73 2.74 25.90
N GLY A 94 20.61 3.44 26.11
CA GLY A 94 20.64 4.76 26.73
C GLY A 94 19.73 5.82 26.12
N ASN A 95 19.86 7.06 26.61
CA ASN A 95 19.18 8.26 26.11
C ASN A 95 20.20 9.33 25.66
N HIS A 96 20.72 9.22 24.43
CA HIS A 96 21.81 10.10 23.96
C HIS A 96 21.61 10.54 22.51
N ARG A 97 22.24 11.67 22.16
CA ARG A 97 22.35 12.12 20.77
C ARG A 97 23.72 11.73 20.25
N PHE A 98 23.77 10.94 19.18
CA PHE A 98 25.02 10.61 18.51
C PHE A 98 25.18 11.57 17.33
N SER A 99 26.10 12.52 17.47
CA SER A 99 26.38 13.48 16.42
C SER A 99 27.66 13.11 15.69
N TYR A 100 27.59 13.18 14.37
CA TYR A 100 28.78 13.28 13.53
C TYR A 100 29.34 14.71 13.63
N VAL A 101 30.66 14.87 13.55
CA VAL A 101 31.32 16.16 13.29
C VAL A 101 31.75 16.19 11.82
N PRO A 102 31.09 16.97 10.97
CA PRO A 102 31.48 17.15 9.58
C PRO A 102 32.92 17.67 9.47
N GLY A 103 33.81 16.87 8.85
CA GLY A 103 35.20 17.27 8.59
C GLY A 103 36.27 16.25 9.03
N SER A 104 35.92 15.21 9.79
CA SER A 104 36.81 14.04 9.94
C SER A 104 36.91 13.31 8.61
N THR A 105 38.13 13.12 8.09
CA THR A 105 38.40 12.37 6.84
C THR A 105 37.97 10.91 6.91
N ASN A 106 37.63 10.40 8.11
CA ASN A 106 37.34 8.99 8.35
C ASN A 106 35.85 8.68 8.58
N GLY A 107 34.95 9.68 8.53
CA GLY A 107 33.49 9.44 8.57
C GLY A 107 33.08 8.42 9.62
N GLY A 108 33.23 8.75 10.91
CA GLY A 108 33.01 7.80 11.99
C GLY A 108 31.69 7.03 11.84
N THR A 109 31.75 5.72 12.02
CA THR A 109 30.65 4.76 11.76
C THR A 109 30.48 3.89 13.00
N ILE A 110 29.24 3.60 13.39
CA ILE A 110 28.99 2.58 14.42
C ILE A 110 28.75 1.26 13.70
N GLU A 111 29.72 0.35 13.81
CA GLU A 111 29.63 -0.99 13.25
C GLU A 111 29.00 -1.95 14.27
N MET A 112 27.79 -2.39 13.99
CA MET A 112 27.02 -3.33 14.81
C MET A 112 27.60 -4.74 14.67
N ASN A 113 27.99 -5.35 15.79
CA ASN A 113 28.63 -6.66 15.85
C ASN A 113 27.84 -7.62 16.76
N GLY A 114 28.14 -8.93 16.68
CA GLY A 114 27.51 -9.97 17.49
C GLY A 114 26.22 -10.54 16.88
N ASP A 115 25.70 -11.62 17.48
CA ASP A 115 24.58 -12.39 16.91
C ASP A 115 23.26 -11.61 16.88
N ALA A 116 23.00 -10.73 17.85
CA ALA A 116 21.82 -9.88 17.90
C ALA A 116 22.20 -8.50 18.46
N PHE A 117 22.08 -7.47 17.64
CA PHE A 117 22.33 -6.09 18.06
C PHE A 117 21.03 -5.44 18.51
N THR A 118 20.98 -4.95 19.75
CA THR A 118 19.80 -4.27 20.28
C THR A 118 20.08 -2.79 20.49
N VAL A 119 19.19 -1.95 19.97
CA VAL A 119 19.10 -0.53 20.31
C VAL A 119 17.89 -0.36 21.24
N SER A 120 18.16 -0.25 22.54
CA SER A 120 17.12 0.01 23.55
C SER A 120 16.94 1.51 23.75
N LEU A 121 15.72 1.99 23.52
CA LEU A 121 15.40 3.41 23.50
C LEU A 121 14.74 3.84 24.80
N TYR A 122 15.33 4.82 25.49
CA TYR A 122 14.72 5.43 26.68
C TYR A 122 14.04 6.79 26.38
N SER A 123 14.29 7.41 25.21
CA SER A 123 13.75 8.70 24.72
C SER A 123 14.18 8.99 23.25
N TYR A 124 14.11 10.24 22.77
CA TYR A 124 14.54 10.72 21.44
C TYR A 124 16.02 10.40 21.12
N ASN A 125 16.29 9.28 20.43
CA ASN A 125 17.61 8.95 19.94
C ASN A 125 17.76 9.43 18.48
N LYS A 126 18.82 10.21 18.23
CA LYS A 126 19.16 10.69 16.88
C LYS A 126 20.55 10.17 16.52
N PHE A 127 20.63 9.40 15.44
CA PHE A 127 21.87 8.90 14.87
C PHE A 127 22.18 9.72 13.62
N TYR A 128 23.05 10.72 13.78
CA TYR A 128 23.61 11.45 12.64
C TYR A 128 24.82 10.74 12.04
N THR A 129 25.30 9.69 12.69
CA THR A 129 26.37 8.81 12.20
C THR A 129 25.75 7.60 11.49
N PRO A 130 26.29 7.19 10.32
CA PRO A 130 25.96 5.92 9.71
C PRO A 130 26.01 4.75 10.69
N LEU A 131 24.96 3.94 10.70
CA LEU A 131 24.95 2.61 11.29
C LEU A 131 25.24 1.59 10.17
N THR A 132 26.20 0.69 10.40
CA THR A 132 26.48 -0.43 9.49
C THR A 132 26.52 -1.75 10.24
N THR A 133 25.95 -2.82 9.68
CA THR A 133 26.12 -4.17 10.26
C THR A 133 27.44 -4.80 9.83
N ALA A 134 28.13 -5.43 10.77
CA ALA A 134 29.17 -6.39 10.44
C ALA A 134 28.56 -7.67 9.84
N ALA A 135 29.39 -8.45 9.13
CA ALA A 135 29.02 -9.79 8.70
C ALA A 135 28.68 -10.66 9.93
N GLY A 136 27.56 -11.39 9.87
CA GLY A 136 27.13 -12.31 10.93
C GLY A 136 26.15 -11.74 11.96
N VAL A 137 25.76 -10.46 11.88
CA VAL A 137 24.62 -9.96 12.68
C VAL A 137 23.34 -10.65 12.20
N ASN A 138 22.69 -11.42 13.08
CA ASN A 138 21.49 -12.17 12.71
C ASN A 138 20.21 -11.33 12.76
N LYS A 139 20.18 -10.28 13.61
CA LYS A 139 19.07 -9.31 13.67
C LYS A 139 19.45 -8.01 14.37
N ILE A 140 18.74 -6.94 14.01
CA ILE A 140 18.77 -5.64 14.68
C ILE A 140 17.41 -5.35 15.25
N VAL A 141 17.39 -5.00 16.53
CA VAL A 141 16.14 -4.78 17.25
C VAL A 141 16.07 -3.36 17.80
N PHE A 142 15.08 -2.60 17.35
CA PHE A 142 14.73 -1.29 17.90
C PHE A 142 13.57 -1.45 18.89
N ARG A 143 13.82 -1.21 20.18
CA ARG A 143 12.82 -1.35 21.25
C ARG A 143 12.53 -0.01 21.90
N GLY A 144 11.24 0.31 22.05
CA GLY A 144 10.80 1.32 23.01
C GLY A 144 10.95 0.81 24.45
N ASN A 145 10.82 1.71 25.41
CA ASN A 145 10.75 1.44 26.85
C ASN A 145 9.35 1.76 27.42
N GLY A 146 8.33 1.78 26.53
CA GLY A 146 6.92 1.49 26.83
C GLY A 146 6.14 2.51 27.63
N THR A 147 6.79 3.56 28.11
CA THR A 147 6.17 4.52 29.04
C THR A 147 5.89 5.88 28.42
N ARG A 148 6.42 6.17 27.23
CA ARG A 148 6.28 7.49 26.59
C ARG A 148 5.74 7.36 25.17
N THR A 149 5.00 8.38 24.74
CA THR A 149 4.46 8.58 23.39
C THR A 149 5.42 9.34 22.46
N ASP A 150 6.67 9.55 22.88
CA ASP A 150 7.69 10.29 22.15
C ASP A 150 9.05 9.55 21.98
N GLU A 151 9.01 8.24 21.80
CA GLU A 151 10.20 7.41 21.61
C GLU A 151 10.46 7.20 20.12
N TYR A 152 11.54 7.83 19.66
CA TYR A 152 11.88 7.92 18.25
C TYR A 152 13.35 7.56 18.02
N VAL A 153 13.60 6.78 16.97
CA VAL A 153 14.92 6.67 16.36
C VAL A 153 14.92 7.49 15.08
N TYR A 154 15.82 8.45 15.00
CA TYR A 154 16.08 9.15 13.76
C TYR A 154 17.36 8.60 13.16
N LEU A 155 17.26 7.89 12.04
CA LEU A 155 18.40 7.45 11.26
C LEU A 155 18.65 8.49 10.17
N TYR A 156 19.73 9.24 10.28
CA TYR A 156 20.17 10.16 9.24
C TYR A 156 21.31 9.53 8.45
N ASN A 157 21.57 10.07 7.25
CA ASN A 157 22.63 9.62 6.34
C ASN A 157 22.43 8.16 5.84
N ALA A 158 23.42 7.65 5.12
CA ALA A 158 23.41 6.29 4.59
C ALA A 158 23.64 5.28 5.71
N ASN A 159 22.64 4.44 6.02
CA ASN A 159 22.74 3.37 7.01
C ASN A 159 22.60 2.02 6.31
N SER A 160 23.55 1.09 6.44
CA SER A 160 23.50 -0.21 5.73
C SER A 160 23.29 -1.35 6.72
N PHE A 161 22.25 -2.15 6.52
CA PHE A 161 21.89 -3.25 7.40
C PHE A 161 21.77 -4.54 6.59
N ASP A 162 22.72 -5.45 6.69
CA ASP A 162 22.65 -6.79 6.06
C ASP A 162 21.83 -7.78 6.91
N ALA A 163 21.45 -7.38 8.12
CA ALA A 163 20.60 -8.15 9.02
C ALA A 163 19.10 -7.76 8.87
N PRO A 164 18.17 -8.67 9.20
CA PRO A 164 16.79 -8.35 9.51
C PRO A 164 16.66 -7.22 10.53
N ILE A 165 15.65 -6.36 10.35
CA ILE A 165 15.33 -5.27 11.28
C ILE A 165 13.98 -5.55 11.93
N GLU A 166 13.92 -5.48 13.25
CA GLU A 166 12.71 -5.62 14.05
C GLU A 166 12.43 -4.31 14.79
N ILE A 167 11.19 -3.82 14.69
CA ILE A 167 10.75 -2.57 15.31
C ILE A 167 9.59 -2.87 16.27
N GLY A 168 9.87 -2.85 17.58
CA GLY A 168 8.84 -2.85 18.62
C GLY A 168 8.38 -4.20 19.18
N GLU A 169 9.25 -5.22 19.24
CA GLU A 169 8.92 -6.58 19.73
C GLU A 169 8.20 -6.68 21.10
N ALA A 170 8.25 -5.64 21.95
CA ALA A 170 7.66 -5.68 23.31
C ALA A 170 6.79 -4.46 23.65
N GLU A 171 7.10 -3.30 23.07
CA GLU A 171 6.51 -2.01 23.44
C GLU A 171 6.53 -1.07 22.22
N SER A 172 5.51 -0.22 22.11
CA SER A 172 5.26 0.64 20.96
C SER A 172 6.41 1.64 20.74
N CYS A 173 7.06 1.62 19.57
CA CYS A 173 8.11 2.57 19.22
C CYS A 173 7.99 3.07 17.78
N ALA A 174 8.60 4.21 17.47
CA ALA A 174 8.62 4.72 16.10
C ALA A 174 10.06 4.91 15.60
N VAL A 175 10.36 4.35 14.42
CA VAL A 175 11.64 4.54 13.73
C VAL A 175 11.39 5.41 12.52
N PHE A 176 12.05 6.56 12.47
CA PHE A 176 12.01 7.50 11.37
C PHE A 176 13.34 7.50 10.62
N VAL A 177 13.27 7.19 9.33
CA VAL A 177 14.43 7.22 8.42
C VAL A 177 14.43 8.56 7.67
N TYR A 178 15.57 9.24 7.65
CA TYR A 178 15.74 10.56 7.02
C TYR A 178 16.82 10.51 5.95
N ALA A 179 16.50 11.03 4.76
CA ALA A 179 17.52 11.69 3.96
C ALA A 179 17.98 12.98 4.65
N GLY A 180 19.29 13.16 4.76
CA GLY A 180 19.88 14.31 5.46
C GLY A 180 19.25 15.64 5.03
N LEU A 181 19.07 16.54 6.00
CA LEU A 181 18.53 17.88 5.75
C LEU A 181 19.43 18.62 4.74
N GLY A 182 18.93 18.84 3.53
CA GLY A 182 19.64 19.55 2.45
C GLY A 182 20.31 18.65 1.40
N SER A 183 20.18 17.32 1.49
CA SER A 183 20.59 16.41 0.42
C SER A 183 19.53 16.42 -0.70
N THR A 184 19.88 16.86 -1.90
CA THR A 184 19.05 16.71 -3.11
C THR A 184 19.21 15.33 -3.76
N THR A 185 20.11 14.50 -3.25
CA THR A 185 20.25 13.11 -3.65
C THR A 185 19.27 12.26 -2.81
N PRO A 186 18.34 11.53 -3.46
CA PRO A 186 17.45 10.60 -2.79
C PRO A 186 18.23 9.65 -1.89
N VAL A 187 17.67 9.32 -0.72
CA VAL A 187 18.19 8.22 0.09
C VAL A 187 17.63 6.93 -0.52
N VAL A 188 18.38 6.44 -1.51
CA VAL A 188 18.12 5.19 -2.19
C VAL A 188 18.51 4.01 -1.30
N LEU A 189 17.53 3.28 -0.75
CA LEU A 189 17.74 2.03 0.00
C LEU A 189 17.94 0.85 -0.98
N SER A 190 18.84 1.03 -1.95
CA SER A 190 19.34 -0.03 -2.84
C SER A 190 20.65 -0.60 -2.25
N PRO A 191 21.17 -1.74 -2.74
CA PRO A 191 22.45 -2.30 -2.27
C PRO A 191 23.67 -1.38 -2.43
N SER A 192 23.54 -0.19 -3.01
CA SER A 192 24.58 0.85 -2.89
C SER A 192 24.02 2.26 -2.73
N THR A 193 24.32 2.80 -1.54
CA THR A 193 24.51 4.22 -1.18
C THR A 193 23.32 5.17 -1.39
N ALA A 194 22.27 5.08 -0.58
CA ALA A 194 22.18 5.74 0.73
C ALA A 194 20.84 5.41 1.42
N GLY A 195 20.92 4.86 2.63
CA GLY A 195 19.83 4.49 3.56
C GLY A 195 19.77 2.97 3.75
N LEU A 196 18.82 2.39 4.53
CA LEU A 196 18.58 0.98 4.97
C LEU A 196 18.90 -0.16 3.97
N GLY A 197 20.04 -0.10 3.29
CA GLY A 197 20.51 -1.04 2.30
C GLY A 197 20.93 -2.35 2.96
N GLY A 198 21.38 -3.29 2.14
CA GLY A 198 21.86 -4.60 2.53
C GLY A 198 21.13 -5.72 1.80
N ASP A 199 21.21 -6.94 2.32
CA ASP A 199 20.59 -8.13 1.72
C ASP A 199 19.05 -7.95 1.53
N SER A 200 18.62 -7.89 0.26
CA SER A 200 17.22 -7.70 -0.15
C SER A 200 16.33 -8.90 0.20
N THR A 201 16.91 -10.04 0.60
CA THR A 201 16.15 -11.19 1.10
C THR A 201 15.74 -11.03 2.56
N LYS A 202 16.24 -10.00 3.27
CA LYS A 202 15.91 -9.74 4.68
C LYS A 202 14.79 -8.73 4.80
N SER A 203 13.86 -9.00 5.71
CA SER A 203 12.70 -8.14 5.94
C SER A 203 12.93 -7.08 7.02
N ILE A 204 12.12 -6.03 6.96
CA ILE A 204 11.85 -5.12 8.08
C ILE A 204 10.52 -5.54 8.69
N THR A 205 10.52 -6.00 9.93
CA THR A 205 9.30 -6.36 10.65
C THR A 205 8.91 -5.22 11.59
N VAL A 206 7.71 -4.66 11.39
CA VAL A 206 7.12 -3.63 12.25
C VAL A 206 6.02 -4.27 13.07
N PHE A 207 6.25 -4.34 14.38
CA PHE A 207 5.31 -4.94 15.32
C PHE A 207 4.13 -4.03 15.64
N ASN A 208 3.04 -4.62 16.14
CA ASN A 208 1.82 -3.90 16.48
C ASN A 208 2.08 -2.73 17.44
N GLY A 209 1.45 -1.58 17.15
CA GLY A 209 1.63 -0.33 17.89
C GLY A 209 2.92 0.42 17.55
N SER A 210 3.76 -0.10 16.66
CA SER A 210 4.98 0.57 16.20
C SER A 210 4.82 1.21 14.83
N THR A 211 5.70 2.15 14.48
CA THR A 211 5.64 2.89 13.22
C THR A 211 6.99 2.89 12.51
N LEU A 212 7.00 2.52 11.23
CA LEU A 212 8.08 2.85 10.30
C LEU A 212 7.74 4.14 9.55
N GLY A 213 8.47 5.21 9.84
CA GLY A 213 8.31 6.51 9.18
C GLY A 213 9.37 6.75 8.10
N LEU A 214 8.94 7.04 6.88
CA LEU A 214 9.79 7.34 5.73
C LEU A 214 9.78 8.84 5.45
N ARG A 215 10.95 9.47 5.38
CA ARG A 215 11.07 10.91 5.16
C ARG A 215 12.04 11.30 4.06
N SER A 216 11.65 12.33 3.30
CA SER A 216 12.52 13.02 2.34
C SER A 216 13.15 12.07 1.31
N ASP A 217 12.42 11.63 0.28
CA ASP A 217 12.99 10.78 -0.79
C ASP A 217 13.62 9.47 -0.31
N THR A 218 13.02 8.82 0.68
CA THR A 218 13.49 7.51 1.13
C THR A 218 12.94 6.42 0.20
N VAL A 219 13.79 5.55 -0.37
CA VAL A 219 13.39 4.47 -1.29
C VAL A 219 13.63 3.08 -0.69
N VAL A 220 12.66 2.39 -0.09
CA VAL A 220 12.87 1.08 0.56
C VAL A 220 12.77 -0.08 -0.44
N ASP A 221 13.88 -0.77 -0.71
CA ASP A 221 13.88 -1.95 -1.59
C ASP A 221 13.72 -3.30 -0.83
N LYS A 222 13.68 -3.26 0.51
CA LYS A 222 13.51 -4.46 1.35
C LYS A 222 12.06 -4.87 1.54
N PRO A 223 11.77 -6.18 1.65
CA PRO A 223 10.49 -6.65 2.12
C PRO A 223 10.13 -6.03 3.48
N ILE A 224 8.91 -5.54 3.63
CA ILE A 224 8.37 -5.02 4.89
C ILE A 224 7.25 -5.95 5.35
N ILE A 225 7.28 -6.37 6.61
CA ILE A 225 6.22 -7.12 7.25
C ILE A 225 5.60 -6.23 8.32
N LEU A 226 4.32 -5.90 8.18
CA LEU A 226 3.57 -5.12 9.18
C LEU A 226 2.64 -6.07 9.92
N THR A 227 2.82 -6.24 11.23
CA THR A 227 2.03 -7.20 12.02
C THR A 227 0.68 -6.64 12.48
N GLY A 228 0.22 -5.52 11.91
CA GLY A 228 -1.03 -4.83 12.26
C GLY A 228 -0.87 -3.61 13.20
N GLY A 229 -1.99 -2.99 13.55
CA GLY A 229 -2.11 -1.81 14.42
C GLY A 229 -2.30 -0.46 13.71
N THR A 230 -2.69 0.56 14.48
CA THR A 230 -2.75 1.98 14.07
C THR A 230 -1.38 2.68 14.18
N GLY A 231 -0.32 1.91 14.42
CA GLY A 231 1.01 2.40 14.74
C GLY A 231 1.08 3.17 16.05
N TYR A 232 2.21 3.85 16.25
CA TYR A 232 2.53 4.58 17.47
C TYR A 232 1.83 5.94 17.52
N GLY A 233 1.02 6.21 18.54
CA GLY A 233 0.37 7.52 18.72
C GLY A 233 -0.44 7.97 17.50
N ASP A 234 -1.23 7.05 16.93
CA ASP A 234 -2.04 7.23 15.72
C ASP A 234 -1.25 7.52 14.43
N ARG A 235 0.05 7.21 14.38
CA ARG A 235 0.91 7.53 13.23
C ARG A 235 0.84 6.53 12.07
N GLY A 236 0.04 5.47 12.18
CA GLY A 236 0.05 4.36 11.24
C GLY A 236 1.26 3.46 11.46
N SER A 237 1.14 2.16 11.15
CA SER A 237 2.29 1.24 11.19
C SER A 237 3.32 1.56 10.10
N LEU A 238 2.89 2.26 9.05
CA LEU A 238 3.72 2.89 8.04
C LEU A 238 3.32 4.37 7.89
N GLU A 239 4.28 5.29 7.99
CA GLU A 239 4.05 6.73 7.84
C GLU A 239 4.94 7.32 6.73
N PHE A 240 4.33 7.94 5.71
CA PHE A 240 5.05 8.78 4.74
C PHE A 240 5.01 10.24 5.23
N TYR A 241 6.17 10.85 5.45
CA TYR A 241 6.28 12.19 6.03
C TYR A 241 7.32 13.04 5.28
N GLY A 242 7.10 14.34 5.09
CA GLY A 242 8.04 15.18 4.33
C GLY A 242 7.37 16.30 3.55
N SER A 243 8.17 17.21 2.97
CA SER A 243 7.65 18.48 2.42
C SER A 243 7.68 18.61 0.90
N SER A 244 8.43 17.80 0.16
CA SER A 244 8.68 18.09 -1.27
C SER A 244 8.67 16.89 -2.20
N ASP A 245 9.02 15.69 -1.76
CA ASP A 245 9.28 14.60 -2.69
C ASP A 245 8.82 13.23 -2.17
N ALA A 246 8.60 12.29 -3.10
CA ALA A 246 7.89 11.04 -2.85
C ALA A 246 8.85 9.94 -2.36
N SER A 247 8.73 9.58 -1.08
CA SER A 247 9.34 8.34 -0.59
C SER A 247 8.71 7.14 -1.33
N GLU A 248 9.53 6.19 -1.73
CA GLU A 248 9.15 5.02 -2.53
C GLU A 248 9.38 3.72 -1.74
N LEU A 249 8.46 2.77 -1.83
CA LEU A 249 8.59 1.41 -1.32
C LEU A 249 8.62 0.46 -2.52
N ARG A 250 9.79 -0.07 -2.86
CA ARG A 250 9.96 -1.02 -3.97
C ARG A 250 9.95 -2.48 -3.51
N GLY A 251 10.36 -2.74 -2.27
CA GLY A 251 10.23 -4.06 -1.66
C GLY A 251 8.77 -4.44 -1.42
N SER A 252 8.50 -5.75 -1.35
CA SER A 252 7.15 -6.24 -1.05
C SER A 252 6.70 -5.82 0.34
N VAL A 253 5.44 -5.42 0.51
CA VAL A 253 4.84 -5.10 1.80
C VAL A 253 3.82 -6.19 2.13
N THR A 254 4.08 -6.97 3.17
CA THR A 254 3.16 -8.00 3.67
C THR A 254 2.48 -7.51 4.94
N LEU A 255 1.15 -7.49 4.94
CA LEU A 255 0.33 -7.12 6.07
C LEU A 255 -0.20 -8.40 6.74
N GLN A 256 0.13 -8.60 8.01
CA GLN A 256 -0.31 -9.79 8.78
C GLN A 256 -1.48 -9.46 9.74
N GLY A 257 -2.07 -8.28 9.60
CA GLY A 257 -3.19 -7.81 10.40
C GLY A 257 -3.65 -6.41 9.98
N HIS A 258 -4.73 -5.94 10.61
CA HIS A 258 -5.32 -4.62 10.30
C HIS A 258 -4.29 -3.52 10.47
N THR A 259 -3.98 -2.80 9.40
CA THR A 259 -2.82 -1.92 9.31
C THR A 259 -3.29 -0.53 8.94
N THR A 260 -2.72 0.50 9.57
CA THR A 260 -2.95 1.89 9.15
C THR A 260 -1.72 2.44 8.42
N PHE A 261 -1.89 2.89 7.18
CA PHE A 261 -0.91 3.76 6.52
C PHE A 261 -1.29 5.21 6.80
N ARG A 262 -0.31 6.02 7.20
CA ARG A 262 -0.51 7.45 7.35
C ARG A 262 0.32 8.20 6.33
N THR A 263 -0.28 9.20 5.70
CA THR A 263 0.44 10.15 4.84
C THR A 263 0.36 11.56 5.35
N ARG A 264 1.52 12.19 5.38
CA ARG A 264 1.70 13.65 5.45
C ARG A 264 2.48 14.18 4.25
N ALA A 265 2.92 13.27 3.39
CA ALA A 265 3.67 13.51 2.17
C ALA A 265 3.27 12.45 1.13
N THR A 266 3.59 12.72 -0.13
CA THR A 266 3.40 11.73 -1.19
C THR A 266 4.27 10.51 -0.91
N GLY A 267 3.64 9.34 -0.95
CA GLY A 267 4.30 8.04 -0.87
C GLY A 267 3.97 7.22 -2.11
N ARG A 268 4.90 6.39 -2.55
CA ARG A 268 4.71 5.49 -3.68
C ARG A 268 5.06 4.07 -3.24
N ILE A 269 4.22 3.09 -3.52
CA ILE A 269 4.50 1.67 -3.29
C ILE A 269 4.48 1.00 -4.65
N THR A 270 5.66 0.59 -5.11
CA THR A 270 5.84 -0.16 -6.37
C THR A 270 6.14 -1.63 -6.13
N GLY A 271 6.47 -2.04 -4.90
CA GLY A 271 6.54 -3.44 -4.51
C GLY A 271 5.14 -4.07 -4.38
N SER A 272 5.07 -5.40 -4.32
CA SER A 272 3.78 -6.09 -4.13
C SER A 272 3.22 -5.80 -2.74
N LEU A 273 1.90 -5.61 -2.63
CA LEU A 273 1.20 -5.47 -1.36
C LEU A 273 0.38 -6.75 -1.14
N THR A 274 0.69 -7.53 -0.10
CA THR A 274 0.08 -8.87 0.13
C THR A 274 -0.38 -9.07 1.58
N GLY A 275 -1.24 -10.06 1.82
CA GLY A 275 -1.71 -10.50 3.14
C GLY A 275 -3.23 -10.41 3.32
N ASP A 276 -3.75 -10.93 4.42
CA ASP A 276 -5.16 -10.81 4.83
C ASP A 276 -5.31 -9.63 5.79
N PHE A 277 -5.95 -8.52 5.35
CA PHE A 277 -5.97 -7.29 6.12
C PHE A 277 -7.11 -6.32 5.79
N ASP A 278 -7.46 -5.53 6.79
CA ASP A 278 -8.03 -4.19 6.61
C ASP A 278 -6.88 -3.17 6.51
N LEU A 279 -6.87 -2.36 5.44
CA LEU A 279 -5.92 -1.25 5.30
C LEU A 279 -6.64 0.07 5.48
N ALA A 280 -6.38 0.74 6.60
CA ALA A 280 -6.81 2.12 6.78
C ALA A 280 -5.74 3.06 6.20
N VAL A 281 -6.10 3.91 5.25
CA VAL A 281 -5.23 5.02 4.84
C VAL A 281 -5.71 6.29 5.53
N GLN A 282 -4.84 6.96 6.27
CA GLN A 282 -5.12 8.22 6.93
C GLN A 282 -4.27 9.33 6.34
N THR A 283 -4.88 10.46 6.01
CA THR A 283 -4.16 11.70 5.70
C THR A 283 -4.10 12.54 6.98
N ALA A 284 -2.92 13.06 7.34
CA ALA A 284 -2.88 14.00 8.45
C ALA A 284 -3.47 15.35 8.01
N ALA A 285 -4.24 16.00 8.89
CA ALA A 285 -4.84 17.32 8.71
C ALA A 285 -3.84 18.50 8.51
N SER A 286 -2.55 18.22 8.26
CA SER A 286 -1.56 19.26 7.98
C SER A 286 -1.74 19.84 6.58
N ASN A 287 -1.31 21.09 6.39
CA ASN A 287 -1.47 21.97 5.21
C ASN A 287 -1.01 21.42 3.83
N ARG A 288 -0.62 20.14 3.73
CA ARG A 288 -0.24 19.44 2.50
C ARG A 288 -0.69 17.97 2.59
N PRO A 289 -1.82 17.58 1.99
CA PRO A 289 -2.16 16.17 1.91
C PRO A 289 -1.14 15.44 1.03
N GLY A 290 -0.59 14.36 1.58
CA GLY A 290 0.14 13.39 0.79
C GLY A 290 -0.81 12.52 -0.02
N ALA A 291 -0.38 12.04 -1.19
CA ALA A 291 -1.04 10.95 -1.90
C ALA A 291 -0.28 9.64 -1.68
N ILE A 292 -0.96 8.51 -1.50
CA ILE A 292 -0.33 7.19 -1.68
C ILE A 292 -0.64 6.74 -3.10
N THR A 293 0.39 6.45 -3.88
CA THR A 293 0.23 5.74 -5.16
C THR A 293 0.61 4.28 -4.97
N LEU A 294 -0.32 3.38 -5.27
CA LEU A 294 -0.08 1.93 -5.33
C LEU A 294 0.03 1.56 -6.81
N GLU A 295 1.21 1.10 -7.25
CA GLU A 295 1.48 0.84 -8.68
C GLU A 295 1.65 -0.65 -9.03
N ASN A 296 1.41 -1.55 -8.08
CA ASN A 296 1.68 -2.97 -8.28
C ASN A 296 0.39 -3.83 -8.25
N GLU A 297 0.51 -5.05 -8.79
CA GLU A 297 -0.51 -6.11 -8.75
C GLU A 297 -0.88 -6.40 -7.29
N VAL A 298 -2.09 -5.98 -6.89
CA VAL A 298 -2.71 -6.46 -5.65
C VAL A 298 -3.19 -7.86 -5.98
N ASN A 299 -2.43 -8.89 -5.58
CA ASN A 299 -2.75 -10.28 -5.90
C ASN A 299 -4.15 -10.65 -5.34
N SER A 300 -5.01 -11.18 -6.21
CA SER A 300 -6.47 -11.26 -6.15
C SER A 300 -7.06 -12.15 -5.05
N SER A 301 -6.25 -12.72 -4.17
CA SER A 301 -6.76 -13.60 -3.10
C SER A 301 -7.21 -12.86 -1.82
N ASN A 302 -6.97 -11.55 -1.70
CA ASN A 302 -7.25 -10.81 -0.47
C ASN A 302 -8.10 -9.56 -0.75
N SER A 303 -9.15 -9.32 0.05
CA SER A 303 -9.95 -8.10 -0.06
C SER A 303 -9.15 -6.89 0.41
N LEU A 304 -8.92 -5.90 -0.46
CA LEU A 304 -8.47 -4.58 -0.02
C LEU A 304 -9.67 -3.83 0.60
N THR A 305 -9.97 -4.11 1.86
CA THR A 305 -10.95 -3.33 2.62
C THR A 305 -10.31 -2.03 3.05
N LEU A 306 -10.59 -0.95 2.31
CA LEU A 306 -10.24 0.40 2.72
C LEU A 306 -11.20 0.86 3.82
N GLY A 307 -10.86 0.58 5.07
CA GLY A 307 -11.60 1.08 6.22
C GLY A 307 -11.64 2.61 6.17
N ALA A 308 -12.84 3.18 6.01
CA ALA A 308 -13.17 4.61 5.94
C ALA A 308 -11.95 5.54 5.80
N LEU A 309 -11.59 5.89 4.55
CA LEU A 309 -10.65 6.98 4.28
C LEU A 309 -11.28 8.28 4.80
N THR A 310 -11.01 8.55 6.08
CA THR A 310 -11.56 9.69 6.80
C THR A 310 -10.70 10.88 6.46
N ASN A 311 -11.08 11.58 5.40
CA ASN A 311 -10.42 12.79 4.98
C ASN A 311 -10.96 13.94 5.84
N ASP A 312 -10.09 14.59 6.62
CA ASP A 312 -10.45 15.86 7.25
C ASP A 312 -10.73 16.88 6.14
N ALA A 313 -11.81 17.66 6.27
CA ALA A 313 -12.62 18.26 5.20
C ALA A 313 -11.93 19.29 4.27
N SER A 314 -10.60 19.41 4.30
CA SER A 314 -9.80 20.39 3.57
C SER A 314 -8.83 19.80 2.55
N CYS A 315 -8.73 18.48 2.44
CA CYS A 315 -7.72 17.81 1.61
C CYS A 315 -8.37 17.00 0.47
N VAL A 316 -7.71 16.91 -0.67
CA VAL A 316 -8.08 15.98 -1.76
C VAL A 316 -7.00 14.90 -1.79
N ALA A 317 -7.21 13.78 -1.09
CA ALA A 317 -6.37 12.61 -1.32
C ALA A 317 -6.92 11.91 -2.57
N HIS A 318 -6.05 11.46 -3.48
CA HIS A 318 -6.46 10.58 -4.58
C HIS A 318 -6.00 9.17 -4.22
N LEU A 319 -6.92 8.21 -4.18
CA LEU A 319 -6.54 6.82 -4.30
C LEU A 319 -6.44 6.53 -5.80
N ILE A 320 -5.21 6.35 -6.27
CA ILE A 320 -4.95 5.90 -7.63
C ILE A 320 -4.72 4.41 -7.54
N LEU A 321 -5.70 3.64 -8.02
CA LEU A 321 -5.52 2.21 -8.24
C LEU A 321 -4.99 2.05 -9.66
N ALA A 322 -3.72 1.65 -9.81
CA ALA A 322 -3.10 1.32 -11.09
C ALA A 322 -2.78 -0.18 -11.11
N GLY A 323 -3.32 -0.91 -12.08
CA GLY A 323 -3.28 -2.38 -12.13
C GLY A 323 -4.65 -2.98 -12.45
N ASN A 324 -4.77 -4.29 -12.30
CA ASN A 324 -6.05 -5.01 -12.29
C ASN A 324 -6.50 -5.13 -10.82
N TYR A 325 -7.74 -4.76 -10.51
CA TYR A 325 -8.29 -4.86 -9.16
C TYR A 325 -9.64 -5.55 -9.19
N GLU A 326 -9.77 -6.55 -8.32
CA GLU A 326 -10.99 -7.32 -8.10
C GLU A 326 -11.50 -7.03 -6.69
N ALA A 327 -12.78 -6.66 -6.59
CA ALA A 327 -13.45 -6.44 -5.32
C ALA A 327 -14.59 -7.46 -5.16
N ASP A 328 -14.48 -8.32 -4.15
CA ASP A 328 -15.40 -9.45 -3.94
C ASP A 328 -16.53 -9.15 -2.93
N GLU A 329 -16.34 -8.24 -1.98
CA GLU A 329 -17.33 -8.03 -0.90
C GLU A 329 -17.73 -6.54 -0.76
N PHE A 330 -16.84 -5.64 -0.35
CA PHE A 330 -17.17 -4.21 -0.21
C PHE A 330 -15.95 -3.29 -0.35
N VAL A 331 -16.05 -2.25 -1.19
CA VAL A 331 -15.06 -1.16 -1.23
C VAL A 331 -15.77 0.14 -0.86
N THR A 332 -15.63 0.56 0.39
CA THR A 332 -16.14 1.86 0.85
C THR A 332 -15.01 2.87 0.84
N ILE A 333 -14.98 3.73 -0.17
CA ILE A 333 -14.06 4.86 -0.22
C ILE A 333 -14.85 6.06 0.31
N GLY A 334 -14.36 6.70 1.37
CA GLY A 334 -15.03 7.81 2.08
C GLY A 334 -15.28 9.04 1.19
N THR A 335 -15.00 10.25 1.66
CA THR A 335 -15.26 11.50 0.90
C THR A 335 -14.39 11.71 -0.36
N ILE A 336 -13.74 10.67 -0.86
CA ILE A 336 -12.70 10.74 -1.87
C ILE A 336 -13.17 10.12 -3.18
N GLY A 337 -12.91 10.83 -4.28
CA GLY A 337 -13.13 10.29 -5.62
C GLY A 337 -12.11 9.21 -5.97
N VAL A 338 -12.56 8.13 -6.59
CA VAL A 338 -11.69 7.05 -7.08
C VAL A 338 -11.22 7.40 -8.49
N LEU A 339 -9.91 7.34 -8.76
CA LEU A 339 -9.39 7.51 -10.13
C LEU A 339 -8.80 6.19 -10.62
N TYR A 340 -9.50 5.54 -11.56
CA TYR A 340 -9.01 4.34 -12.22
C TYR A 340 -8.11 4.70 -13.40
N ARG A 341 -6.88 4.17 -13.38
CA ARG A 341 -5.90 4.30 -14.49
C ARG A 341 -5.60 2.99 -15.22
N GLY A 342 -6.16 1.88 -14.74
CA GLY A 342 -6.08 0.53 -15.30
C GLY A 342 -7.46 -0.10 -15.33
N GLU A 343 -7.55 -1.39 -15.05
CA GLU A 343 -8.81 -2.14 -15.16
C GLU A 343 -9.41 -2.45 -13.78
N ALA A 344 -10.64 -2.00 -13.56
CA ALA A 344 -11.46 -2.29 -12.39
C ALA A 344 -12.55 -3.29 -12.73
N THR A 345 -12.57 -4.44 -12.05
CA THR A 345 -13.69 -5.38 -12.11
C THR A 345 -14.45 -5.35 -10.79
N ILE A 346 -15.74 -5.04 -10.84
CA ILE A 346 -16.66 -5.16 -9.70
C ILE A 346 -17.42 -6.47 -9.83
N ARG A 347 -17.16 -7.45 -8.95
CA ARG A 347 -17.83 -8.75 -9.01
C ARG A 347 -19.28 -8.71 -8.53
N SER A 348 -20.00 -9.80 -8.77
CA SER A 348 -21.36 -9.99 -8.29
C SER A 348 -21.45 -9.89 -6.77
N GLY A 349 -22.36 -9.07 -6.27
CA GLY A 349 -22.54 -8.82 -4.84
C GLY A 349 -21.65 -7.70 -4.27
N ALA A 350 -20.60 -7.28 -4.99
CA ALA A 350 -19.74 -6.21 -4.53
C ALA A 350 -20.41 -4.83 -4.66
N THR A 351 -20.21 -3.98 -3.65
CA THR A 351 -20.65 -2.58 -3.66
C THR A 351 -19.46 -1.64 -3.54
N LEU A 352 -19.28 -0.76 -4.53
CA LEU A 352 -18.38 0.39 -4.49
C LEU A 352 -19.15 1.62 -4.03
N THR A 353 -18.82 2.16 -2.85
CA THR A 353 -19.38 3.43 -2.36
C THR A 353 -18.32 4.51 -2.41
N SER A 354 -18.60 5.63 -3.07
CA SER A 354 -17.74 6.83 -3.17
C SER A 354 -18.59 8.04 -3.57
N PRO A 355 -18.20 9.28 -3.28
CA PRO A 355 -18.85 10.47 -3.82
C PRO A 355 -18.79 10.53 -5.35
N SER A 356 -17.68 10.06 -5.94
CA SER A 356 -17.49 10.06 -7.38
C SER A 356 -16.45 9.03 -7.83
N VAL A 357 -16.69 8.36 -8.93
CA VAL A 357 -15.76 7.43 -9.57
C VAL A 357 -15.36 8.01 -10.93
N ALA A 358 -14.07 8.25 -11.14
CA ALA A 358 -13.52 8.73 -12.39
C ALA A 358 -12.74 7.61 -13.10
N VAL A 359 -13.10 7.30 -14.34
CA VAL A 359 -12.37 6.39 -15.23
C VAL A 359 -11.57 7.23 -16.21
N ASN A 360 -10.24 7.14 -16.17
CA ASN A 360 -9.38 7.99 -17.00
C ASN A 360 -9.29 7.50 -18.47
N ASN A 361 -8.45 8.16 -19.28
CA ASN A 361 -8.28 7.89 -20.71
C ASN A 361 -7.68 6.51 -21.10
N ARG A 362 -7.44 5.63 -20.14
CA ARG A 362 -7.01 4.23 -20.34
C ARG A 362 -7.66 3.27 -19.34
N GLY A 363 -8.57 3.79 -18.50
CA GLY A 363 -9.20 3.03 -17.45
C GLY A 363 -10.36 2.23 -18.00
N VAL A 364 -10.61 1.07 -17.42
CA VAL A 364 -11.82 0.28 -17.65
C VAL A 364 -12.53 0.12 -16.32
N LEU A 365 -13.81 0.48 -16.24
CA LEU A 365 -14.68 0.08 -15.14
C LEU A 365 -15.65 -0.96 -15.68
N ARG A 366 -15.50 -2.21 -15.26
CA ARG A 366 -16.35 -3.33 -15.65
C ARG A 366 -16.91 -4.07 -14.44
N GLY A 367 -17.90 -4.93 -14.65
CA GLY A 367 -18.43 -5.80 -13.60
C GLY A 367 -19.95 -5.92 -13.56
N VAL A 368 -20.44 -6.62 -12.53
CA VAL A 368 -21.86 -6.96 -12.32
C VAL A 368 -22.38 -6.56 -10.92
N GLY A 369 -21.70 -5.62 -10.26
CA GLY A 369 -22.05 -5.12 -8.92
C GLY A 369 -22.73 -3.74 -8.90
N VAL A 370 -22.64 -3.07 -7.75
CA VAL A 370 -23.27 -1.76 -7.50
C VAL A 370 -22.20 -0.69 -7.27
N VAL A 371 -22.30 0.42 -8.00
CA VAL A 371 -21.53 1.66 -7.76
C VAL A 371 -22.47 2.71 -7.18
N ASN A 372 -22.41 2.91 -5.88
CA ASN A 372 -23.17 3.95 -5.19
C ASN A 372 -22.38 5.28 -5.22
N ALA A 373 -22.18 5.81 -6.42
CA ALA A 373 -21.41 7.03 -6.71
C ALA A 373 -21.88 7.68 -8.02
N ASP A 374 -21.52 8.95 -8.24
CA ASP A 374 -21.47 9.51 -9.60
C ASP A 374 -20.30 8.87 -10.37
N VAL A 375 -20.49 8.48 -11.63
CA VAL A 375 -19.43 7.91 -12.48
C VAL A 375 -19.11 8.84 -13.64
N ILE A 376 -17.83 9.17 -13.81
CA ILE A 376 -17.33 10.02 -14.89
C ILE A 376 -16.31 9.22 -15.69
N VAL A 377 -16.63 8.88 -16.93
CA VAL A 377 -15.72 8.21 -17.85
C VAL A 377 -15.11 9.25 -18.78
N ALA A 378 -13.83 9.54 -18.61
CA ALA A 378 -13.11 10.49 -19.44
C ALA A 378 -12.93 9.97 -20.88
N ALA A 379 -12.61 10.86 -21.81
CA ALA A 379 -12.26 10.49 -23.18
C ALA A 379 -11.11 9.47 -23.19
N GLY A 380 -11.34 8.32 -23.83
CA GLY A 380 -10.41 7.17 -23.88
C GLY A 380 -10.62 6.12 -22.79
N GLY A 381 -11.43 6.39 -21.76
CA GLY A 381 -11.84 5.38 -20.78
C GLY A 381 -12.99 4.53 -21.29
N THR A 382 -13.21 3.38 -20.66
CA THR A 382 -14.30 2.45 -20.98
C THR A 382 -15.12 2.14 -19.73
N ILE A 383 -16.45 2.11 -19.88
CA ILE A 383 -17.36 1.47 -18.93
C ILE A 383 -18.04 0.29 -19.62
N GLU A 384 -18.14 -0.82 -18.91
CA GLU A 384 -18.71 -2.08 -19.38
C GLU A 384 -19.56 -2.67 -18.26
N ALA A 385 -20.74 -3.17 -18.60
CA ALA A 385 -21.48 -4.05 -17.71
C ALA A 385 -21.11 -5.49 -18.11
N GLY A 386 -20.95 -6.41 -17.17
CA GLY A 386 -20.47 -7.77 -17.44
C GLY A 386 -19.12 -8.06 -16.77
N GLU A 387 -18.91 -9.32 -16.42
CA GLU A 387 -17.66 -9.79 -15.80
C GLU A 387 -16.88 -10.59 -16.85
N ALA A 388 -15.71 -10.08 -17.23
CA ALA A 388 -14.70 -10.88 -17.90
C ALA A 388 -13.89 -11.55 -16.79
N ASP A 389 -14.06 -12.86 -16.61
CA ASP A 389 -13.19 -13.63 -15.73
C ASP A 389 -11.78 -13.62 -16.33
N ILE A 390 -10.89 -12.77 -15.80
CA ILE A 390 -9.45 -12.87 -16.06
C ILE A 390 -8.86 -13.68 -14.91
N TYR A 391 -9.05 -15.00 -14.93
CA TYR A 391 -8.43 -15.87 -13.95
C TYR A 391 -6.94 -16.06 -14.31
N ASN A 392 -6.04 -15.32 -13.65
CA ASN A 392 -4.61 -15.58 -13.70
C ASN A 392 -4.28 -16.76 -12.78
N SER A 393 -4.51 -18.00 -13.24
CA SER A 393 -4.02 -19.18 -12.51
C SER A 393 -2.50 -19.25 -12.69
N THR A 394 -1.76 -19.37 -11.59
CA THR A 394 -0.30 -19.34 -11.50
C THR A 394 0.46 -20.46 -12.26
N ASP A 395 -0.24 -21.30 -13.03
CA ASP A 395 0.33 -22.36 -13.85
C ASP A 395 0.10 -22.06 -15.34
N ASP A 396 0.99 -21.24 -15.91
CA ASP A 396 1.44 -21.08 -17.32
C ASP A 396 0.63 -21.71 -18.49
N VAL A 397 -0.69 -21.77 -18.39
CA VAL A 397 -1.62 -22.24 -19.41
C VAL A 397 -2.79 -21.27 -19.44
N TYR A 398 -2.69 -20.32 -20.36
CA TYR A 398 -3.76 -19.43 -20.80
C TYR A 398 -4.94 -20.28 -21.33
N TYR A 399 -5.85 -20.70 -20.46
CA TYR A 399 -7.19 -21.09 -20.89
C TYR A 399 -8.03 -19.82 -20.95
N LEU A 400 -8.10 -19.24 -22.16
CA LEU A 400 -9.16 -18.32 -22.55
C LEU A 400 -10.45 -19.15 -22.71
N ASP A 401 -11.06 -19.63 -21.63
CA ASP A 401 -12.50 -19.87 -21.65
C ASP A 401 -13.20 -18.58 -21.23
N ALA A 402 -12.99 -17.55 -22.05
CA ALA A 402 -13.70 -16.28 -22.01
C ALA A 402 -15.17 -16.51 -22.35
N GLU A 403 -15.94 -17.09 -21.43
CA GLU A 403 -17.35 -16.77 -21.34
C GLU A 403 -17.40 -15.39 -20.70
N SER A 404 -17.37 -14.34 -21.52
CA SER A 404 -17.83 -13.02 -21.11
C SER A 404 -19.18 -13.19 -20.45
N THR A 405 -19.25 -12.97 -19.14
CA THR A 405 -20.52 -13.16 -18.45
C THR A 405 -21.37 -11.94 -18.70
N ILE A 406 -22.48 -12.17 -19.38
CA ILE A 406 -23.49 -11.13 -19.58
C ILE A 406 -24.06 -10.73 -18.22
N GLY A 407 -24.02 -9.43 -17.90
CA GLY A 407 -24.31 -8.95 -16.56
C GLY A 407 -24.96 -7.59 -16.44
N THR A 408 -25.17 -7.14 -15.21
CA THR A 408 -25.77 -5.82 -14.93
C THR A 408 -24.89 -5.02 -13.99
N LEU A 409 -24.39 -3.87 -14.45
CA LEU A 409 -23.72 -2.88 -13.61
C LEU A 409 -24.74 -1.84 -13.16
N THR A 410 -24.95 -1.70 -11.85
CA THR A 410 -25.87 -0.69 -11.30
C THR A 410 -25.10 0.52 -10.79
N VAL A 411 -25.49 1.73 -11.19
CA VAL A 411 -24.94 2.99 -10.71
C VAL A 411 -26.02 3.81 -9.99
N GLY A 412 -25.81 4.06 -8.70
CA GLY A 412 -26.72 4.82 -7.84
C GLY A 412 -26.75 6.32 -8.12
N GLY A 413 -25.67 6.88 -8.67
CA GLY A 413 -25.54 8.29 -9.02
C GLY A 413 -25.81 8.61 -10.49
N ASN A 414 -25.27 9.74 -10.94
CA ASN A 414 -25.23 10.13 -12.33
C ASN A 414 -24.08 9.41 -13.06
N VAL A 415 -24.22 9.18 -14.36
CA VAL A 415 -23.16 8.66 -15.22
C VAL A 415 -22.92 9.63 -16.36
N THR A 416 -21.68 10.10 -16.52
CA THR A 416 -21.23 10.88 -17.68
C THR A 416 -20.19 10.08 -18.44
N VAL A 417 -20.44 9.81 -19.72
CA VAL A 417 -19.52 9.07 -20.59
C VAL A 417 -19.01 9.99 -21.70
N ALA A 418 -17.72 10.32 -21.64
CA ALA A 418 -16.97 10.94 -22.74
C ALA A 418 -16.05 9.95 -23.47
N GLY A 419 -15.96 8.72 -22.96
CA GLY A 419 -15.22 7.60 -23.56
C GLY A 419 -16.13 6.59 -24.24
N THR A 420 -15.85 5.30 -24.03
CA THR A 420 -16.60 4.19 -24.62
C THR A 420 -17.58 3.59 -23.59
N LEU A 421 -18.84 3.45 -23.99
CA LEU A 421 -19.79 2.53 -23.38
C LEU A 421 -19.73 1.22 -24.19
N LYS A 422 -19.13 0.17 -23.61
CA LYS A 422 -19.10 -1.16 -24.22
C LYS A 422 -20.26 -1.98 -23.66
N VAL A 423 -21.00 -2.63 -24.54
CA VAL A 423 -22.12 -3.52 -24.21
C VAL A 423 -21.93 -4.79 -25.01
N GLU A 424 -21.77 -5.91 -24.33
CA GLU A 424 -21.72 -7.22 -24.97
C GLU A 424 -23.13 -7.82 -25.00
N TYR A 425 -23.40 -8.61 -26.03
CA TYR A 425 -24.65 -9.35 -26.14
C TYR A 425 -24.35 -10.74 -26.67
N ASP A 426 -25.10 -11.73 -26.17
CA ASP A 426 -25.00 -13.10 -26.65
C ASP A 426 -26.16 -13.37 -27.61
N SER A 427 -25.87 -13.39 -28.91
CA SER A 427 -26.85 -13.73 -29.95
C SER A 427 -27.41 -15.15 -29.84
N THR A 428 -26.68 -16.08 -29.22
CA THR A 428 -27.08 -17.47 -29.00
C THR A 428 -27.97 -17.58 -27.76
N ALA A 429 -27.52 -17.10 -26.60
CA ALA A 429 -28.26 -17.17 -25.34
C ALA A 429 -29.38 -16.12 -25.24
N LYS A 430 -29.36 -15.11 -26.10
CA LYS A 430 -30.32 -14.00 -26.14
C LYS A 430 -30.31 -13.20 -24.84
N THR A 431 -29.12 -12.88 -24.37
CA THR A 431 -28.85 -12.04 -23.21
C THR A 431 -28.02 -10.83 -23.65
N ILE A 432 -28.08 -9.74 -22.88
CA ILE A 432 -27.32 -8.51 -23.13
C ILE A 432 -26.82 -7.91 -21.83
N ASP A 433 -25.65 -7.28 -21.87
CA ASP A 433 -25.15 -6.47 -20.78
C ASP A 433 -26.05 -5.27 -20.54
N ARG A 434 -26.17 -4.90 -19.26
CA ARG A 434 -27.06 -3.84 -18.85
C ARG A 434 -26.41 -2.86 -17.90
N LEU A 435 -26.43 -1.57 -18.25
CA LEU A 435 -26.05 -0.47 -17.38
C LEU A 435 -27.31 0.17 -16.75
N ASP A 436 -27.51 -0.02 -15.45
CA ASP A 436 -28.66 0.56 -14.73
C ASP A 436 -28.25 1.81 -13.96
N VAL A 437 -28.71 2.98 -14.40
CA VAL A 437 -28.38 4.28 -13.81
C VAL A 437 -29.61 4.90 -13.16
N SER A 438 -29.59 5.13 -11.85
CA SER A 438 -30.71 5.82 -11.19
C SER A 438 -30.70 7.34 -11.36
N GLY A 439 -29.52 7.93 -11.61
CA GLY A 439 -29.37 9.36 -11.90
C GLY A 439 -29.46 9.71 -13.39
N ALA A 440 -28.87 10.84 -13.76
CA ALA A 440 -28.76 11.25 -15.16
C ALA A 440 -27.70 10.43 -15.89
N LEU A 441 -27.98 10.01 -17.13
CA LEU A 441 -27.02 9.38 -18.04
C LEU A 441 -26.70 10.37 -19.17
N ASP A 442 -25.48 10.91 -19.19
CA ASP A 442 -24.99 11.81 -20.24
C ASP A 442 -24.05 11.06 -21.19
N LEU A 443 -24.49 10.93 -22.44
CA LEU A 443 -23.80 10.26 -23.55
C LEU A 443 -23.39 11.25 -24.66
N THR A 444 -23.39 12.56 -24.39
CA THR A 444 -23.14 13.61 -25.42
C THR A 444 -21.80 13.44 -26.14
N GLN A 445 -20.79 12.91 -25.46
CA GLN A 445 -19.45 12.67 -26.00
C GLN A 445 -19.09 11.18 -26.08
N ALA A 446 -20.06 10.30 -25.83
CA ALA A 446 -19.82 8.87 -25.74
C ALA A 446 -19.69 8.20 -27.10
N THR A 447 -18.94 7.11 -27.12
CA THR A 447 -18.97 6.10 -28.19
C THR A 447 -19.66 4.83 -27.66
N LEU A 448 -20.68 4.34 -28.34
CA LEU A 448 -21.31 3.06 -28.04
C LEU A 448 -20.68 1.96 -28.89
N ASN A 449 -20.14 0.94 -28.24
CA ASN A 449 -19.59 -0.25 -28.89
C ASN A 449 -20.43 -1.49 -28.51
N LEU A 450 -20.99 -2.15 -29.52
CA LEU A 450 -21.76 -3.39 -29.37
C LEU A 450 -20.92 -4.57 -29.82
N ALA A 451 -20.71 -5.54 -28.95
CA ALA A 451 -19.96 -6.75 -29.26
C ALA A 451 -20.87 -7.98 -29.14
N ASP A 452 -20.95 -8.76 -30.21
CA ASP A 452 -21.56 -10.10 -30.15
C ASP A 452 -20.55 -11.07 -29.56
N VAL A 453 -20.88 -11.67 -28.43
CA VAL A 453 -20.10 -12.75 -27.82
C VAL A 453 -20.70 -14.12 -28.15
N GLY A 454 -21.87 -14.14 -28.79
CA GLY A 454 -22.52 -15.34 -29.30
C GLY A 454 -22.00 -15.75 -30.68
N ALA A 455 -22.59 -16.84 -31.19
CA ALA A 455 -22.21 -17.45 -32.47
C ALA A 455 -23.39 -17.49 -33.47
N SER A 456 -24.48 -16.80 -33.17
CA SER A 456 -25.75 -16.87 -33.90
C SER A 456 -26.17 -15.50 -34.44
N THR A 457 -27.30 -15.45 -35.16
CA THR A 457 -27.96 -14.17 -35.44
C THR A 457 -28.86 -13.80 -34.27
N LEU A 458 -28.76 -12.57 -33.78
CA LEU A 458 -29.64 -12.06 -32.72
C LEU A 458 -31.10 -12.16 -33.16
N THR A 459 -31.94 -12.83 -32.37
CA THR A 459 -33.38 -13.00 -32.65
C THR A 459 -34.19 -12.90 -31.36
N GLY A 460 -35.28 -12.15 -31.36
CA GLY A 460 -36.09 -12.00 -30.16
C GLY A 460 -36.86 -10.70 -30.10
N GLY A 461 -37.25 -10.36 -28.88
CA GLY A 461 -37.83 -9.06 -28.56
C GLY A 461 -36.76 -7.99 -28.33
N PRO A 462 -37.15 -6.85 -27.74
CA PRO A 462 -36.21 -5.80 -27.37
C PRO A 462 -35.19 -6.24 -26.33
N TYR A 463 -33.94 -5.83 -26.49
CA TYR A 463 -32.83 -6.01 -25.53
C TYR A 463 -32.51 -4.66 -24.91
N VAL A 464 -32.59 -4.54 -23.58
CA VAL A 464 -32.34 -3.27 -22.87
C VAL A 464 -30.86 -3.18 -22.50
N LEU A 465 -30.15 -2.20 -23.07
CA LEU A 465 -28.73 -1.97 -22.81
C LEU A 465 -28.52 -1.08 -21.59
N ALA A 466 -29.42 -0.12 -21.38
CA ALA A 466 -29.32 0.80 -20.26
C ALA A 466 -30.69 1.25 -19.77
N SER A 467 -30.78 1.54 -18.48
CA SER A 467 -31.85 2.36 -17.90
C SER A 467 -31.27 3.64 -17.30
N ASP A 468 -32.07 4.71 -17.35
CA ASP A 468 -31.67 6.03 -16.88
C ASP A 468 -32.78 6.70 -16.06
N GLY A 469 -32.39 7.64 -15.20
CA GLY A 469 -33.31 8.61 -14.60
C GLY A 469 -33.65 9.73 -15.60
N THR A 470 -32.63 10.23 -16.31
CA THR A 470 -32.77 11.13 -17.47
C THR A 470 -31.62 10.93 -18.44
N LEU A 471 -31.92 10.78 -19.74
CA LEU A 471 -30.92 10.69 -20.81
C LEU A 471 -30.58 12.07 -21.41
N THR A 472 -29.28 12.37 -21.53
CA THR A 472 -28.76 13.51 -22.30
C THR A 472 -27.78 13.03 -23.37
N GLY A 473 -27.92 13.55 -24.59
CA GLY A 473 -27.05 13.20 -25.70
C GLY A 473 -27.41 11.89 -26.40
N ILE A 474 -26.75 11.66 -27.54
CA ILE A 474 -26.85 10.42 -28.33
C ILE A 474 -25.39 10.02 -28.64
N PRO A 475 -24.95 8.80 -28.24
CA PRO A 475 -23.59 8.36 -28.50
C PRO A 475 -23.34 8.14 -29.99
N THR A 476 -22.08 8.23 -30.39
CA THR A 476 -21.65 7.73 -31.70
C THR A 476 -21.57 6.21 -31.64
N VAL A 477 -22.27 5.50 -32.53
CA VAL A 477 -22.19 4.03 -32.58
C VAL A 477 -20.98 3.61 -33.42
N THR A 478 -20.12 2.76 -32.88
CA THR A 478 -19.04 2.10 -33.63
C THR A 478 -19.44 0.68 -34.00
N GLY A 479 -19.24 0.32 -35.27
CA GLY A 479 -19.67 -0.98 -35.82
C GLY A 479 -21.06 -0.93 -36.46
N SER A 480 -21.51 -2.08 -36.96
CA SER A 480 -22.88 -2.26 -37.47
C SER A 480 -23.79 -2.74 -36.34
N LEU A 481 -25.02 -2.23 -36.29
CA LEU A 481 -26.07 -2.82 -35.44
C LEU A 481 -26.36 -4.26 -35.91
N PRO A 482 -26.84 -5.14 -35.01
CA PRO A 482 -27.32 -6.46 -35.40
C PRO A 482 -28.38 -6.36 -36.50
N GLU A 483 -28.31 -7.25 -37.50
CA GLU A 483 -29.24 -7.23 -38.63
C GLU A 483 -30.70 -7.31 -38.16
N GLY A 484 -31.54 -6.40 -38.66
CA GLY A 484 -32.96 -6.34 -38.29
C GLY A 484 -33.23 -5.72 -36.92
N TYR A 485 -32.26 -5.01 -36.33
CA TYR A 485 -32.45 -4.22 -35.11
C TYR A 485 -32.13 -2.74 -35.33
N GLN A 486 -32.83 -1.90 -34.58
CA GLN A 486 -32.56 -0.47 -34.44
C GLN A 486 -32.31 -0.13 -32.98
N LEU A 487 -31.55 0.93 -32.74
CA LEU A 487 -31.30 1.45 -31.39
C LEU A 487 -32.34 2.52 -31.04
N VAL A 488 -33.05 2.33 -29.92
CA VAL A 488 -34.10 3.22 -29.45
C VAL A 488 -33.72 3.78 -28.08
N TYR A 489 -33.46 5.08 -28.03
CA TYR A 489 -32.95 5.80 -26.85
C TYR A 489 -34.04 6.25 -25.85
N ASN A 490 -35.31 6.01 -26.16
CA ASN A 490 -36.44 6.35 -25.29
C ASN A 490 -37.42 5.17 -25.19
N TYR A 491 -36.87 3.95 -25.18
CA TYR A 491 -37.68 2.75 -25.10
C TYR A 491 -38.38 2.70 -23.74
N GLN A 492 -39.70 2.61 -23.73
CA GLN A 492 -40.53 2.67 -22.52
C GLN A 492 -40.33 3.94 -21.66
N GLY A 493 -39.80 5.03 -22.23
CA GLY A 493 -39.72 6.34 -21.57
C GLY A 493 -38.39 6.68 -20.89
N ASN A 494 -37.55 5.69 -20.57
CA ASN A 494 -36.30 5.90 -19.82
C ASN A 494 -35.28 4.75 -19.97
N LYS A 495 -35.25 4.14 -21.17
CA LYS A 495 -34.34 3.04 -21.48
C LYS A 495 -33.76 3.18 -22.87
N ILE A 496 -32.54 2.69 -23.02
CA ILE A 496 -31.89 2.48 -24.31
C ILE A 496 -32.02 0.99 -24.65
N ALA A 497 -32.61 0.67 -25.82
CA ALA A 497 -32.85 -0.70 -26.23
C ALA A 497 -32.50 -0.98 -27.70
N LEU A 498 -31.97 -2.17 -27.98
CA LEU A 498 -31.99 -2.75 -29.32
C LEU A 498 -33.38 -3.32 -29.54
N VAL A 499 -34.12 -2.76 -30.49
CA VAL A 499 -35.50 -3.14 -30.80
C VAL A 499 -35.53 -3.74 -32.20
N PRO A 500 -36.16 -4.91 -32.42
CA PRO A 500 -36.35 -5.43 -33.75
C PRO A 500 -37.00 -4.37 -34.66
N GLU A 501 -36.44 -4.18 -35.85
CA GLU A 501 -37.06 -3.34 -36.85
C GLU A 501 -38.48 -3.86 -37.12
N PRO A 502 -39.48 -2.97 -37.21
CA PRO A 502 -40.83 -3.40 -37.55
C PRO A 502 -40.77 -4.08 -38.90
N THR A 503 -41.03 -5.39 -38.92
CA THR A 503 -41.05 -6.13 -40.19
C THR A 503 -42.00 -5.40 -41.13
N MET A 504 -41.51 -5.00 -42.31
CA MET A 504 -42.29 -4.27 -43.30
C MET A 504 -43.64 -4.92 -43.58
N PHE A 505 -43.73 -6.25 -43.39
CA PHE A 505 -44.95 -7.03 -43.47
C PHE A 505 -46.05 -6.59 -42.48
N VAL A 506 -45.72 -6.23 -41.25
CA VAL A 506 -46.70 -5.77 -40.24
C VAL A 506 -47.22 -4.37 -40.59
N VAL A 507 -46.33 -3.48 -41.05
CA VAL A 507 -46.72 -2.14 -41.52
C VAL A 507 -47.62 -2.25 -42.75
N LEU A 508 -47.26 -3.12 -43.71
CA LEU A 508 -48.02 -3.33 -44.93
C LEU A 508 -49.39 -3.99 -44.66
N MET A 509 -49.46 -4.96 -43.73
CA MET A 509 -50.73 -5.59 -43.32
C MET A 509 -51.64 -4.61 -42.58
N GLY A 510 -51.08 -3.75 -41.72
CA GLY A 510 -51.84 -2.67 -41.08
C GLY A 510 -52.39 -1.67 -42.10
N LEU A 511 -51.58 -1.30 -43.11
CA LEU A 511 -52.00 -0.44 -44.20
C LEU A 511 -53.07 -1.11 -45.09
N ALA A 512 -52.91 -2.41 -45.39
CA ALA A 512 -53.87 -3.17 -46.17
C ALA A 512 -55.22 -3.33 -45.45
N LEU A 513 -55.22 -3.55 -44.13
CA LEU A 513 -56.44 -3.63 -43.32
C LEU A 513 -57.16 -2.28 -43.20
N THR A 514 -56.42 -1.17 -43.03
CA THR A 514 -57.01 0.17 -43.03
C THR A 514 -57.58 0.56 -44.40
N LEU A 515 -56.91 0.20 -45.49
CA LEU A 515 -57.41 0.41 -46.85
C LEU A 515 -58.63 -0.48 -47.18
N THR A 516 -58.68 -1.71 -46.67
CA THR A 516 -59.84 -2.60 -46.87
C THR A 516 -61.03 -2.19 -46.00
N GLY A 517 -60.80 -1.63 -44.81
CA GLY A 517 -61.82 -1.05 -43.94
C GLY A 517 -62.40 0.28 -44.44
N CYS A 518 -61.66 1.02 -45.29
CA CYS A 518 -62.14 2.24 -45.94
C CYS A 518 -63.00 1.99 -47.20
N ARG A 519 -63.48 0.76 -47.45
CA ARG A 519 -64.46 0.50 -48.52
C ARG A 519 -65.75 1.29 -48.26
N VAL A 520 -65.79 2.45 -48.92
CA VAL A 520 -66.90 3.36 -49.21
C VAL A 520 -68.26 2.78 -48.84
N ARG A 521 -68.81 3.22 -47.70
CA ARG A 521 -70.24 3.14 -47.42
C ARG A 521 -70.94 4.05 -48.43
N HIS A 522 -71.22 3.54 -49.62
CA HIS A 522 -72.02 4.24 -50.61
C HIS A 522 -73.46 4.31 -50.09
N ARG A 523 -73.81 5.43 -49.45
CA ARG A 523 -75.15 5.69 -48.92
C ARG A 523 -76.06 5.92 -50.12
N VAL A 524 -76.83 4.89 -50.51
CA VAL A 524 -77.93 5.04 -51.46
C VAL A 524 -79.07 5.76 -50.73
N SER A 525 -79.22 7.06 -50.96
CA SER A 525 -80.45 7.78 -50.64
C SER A 525 -81.50 7.48 -51.72
N ARG A 526 -82.63 6.91 -51.31
CA ARG A 526 -83.88 6.97 -52.08
C ARG A 526 -84.70 8.15 -51.60
#